data_AF-A0A956F0A5-F1
#
_entry.id   AF-A0A956F0A5-F1
#
_cell.length_a   1.000
_cell.length_b   1.000
_cell.length_c   1.000
_cell.angle_alpha   90.00
_cell.angle_beta   90.00
_cell.angle_gamma   90.00
#
_symmetry.space_group_name_H-M   'P 1'
#
loop_
_entity.id
_entity.type
_entity.pdbx_description
1 polymer ?
#
loop_
_entity_poly.entity_id
_entity_poly.type
_entity_poly.pdbx_seq_one_letter_code
_entity_poly.pdbx_strand_id
1 'polypeptide(L)'
;GLKNEFGWQLQGFIEDAEGRLRLQSDEEHRYCMGCHSGLGVTVDQTFAFVRKLPGAGGWAVQDLRGIPDAPQLGHSKGEIATYLERVGGGDEFRANAEVLQRLFPSGHLAATEVDSKRADITALVLPSRARALQLNQAYRALVRSQRFDLGRDALLGRVRNVHSEIVNGSTELGTTGRVFDDGELRLSWDAETQSR
;
A
#
# COMPACT_ATOMS: atom_id res chain seq x y z
N GLY A 1 7.41 -20.85 10.97
CA GLY A 1 7.35 -19.39 10.87
C GLY A 1 8.72 -18.85 10.58
N LEU A 2 8.81 -17.67 10.00
CA LEU A 2 10.07 -17.01 9.63
C LEU A 2 10.44 -15.98 10.69
N LYS A 3 11.74 -15.83 10.97
CA LYS A 3 12.26 -14.85 11.92
C LYS A 3 12.91 -13.70 11.17
N ASN A 4 12.73 -12.47 11.65
CA ASN A 4 13.46 -11.31 11.15
C ASN A 4 14.64 -10.96 12.06
N GLU A 5 15.49 -10.05 11.61
CA GLU A 5 16.65 -9.54 12.36
C GLU A 5 16.24 -8.73 13.61
N PHE A 6 14.96 -8.36 13.74
CA PHE A 6 14.41 -7.62 14.86
C PHE A 6 13.83 -8.52 15.97
N GLY A 7 14.02 -9.85 15.88
CA GLY A 7 13.60 -10.81 16.91
C GLY A 7 12.12 -11.22 16.85
N TRP A 8 11.36 -10.78 15.85
CA TRP A 8 9.99 -11.24 15.64
C TRP A 8 9.97 -12.59 14.91
N GLN A 9 9.05 -13.46 15.33
CA GLN A 9 8.70 -14.68 14.59
C GLN A 9 7.31 -14.50 13.97
N LEU A 10 7.24 -14.50 12.65
CA LEU A 10 5.99 -14.39 11.90
C LEU A 10 5.51 -15.77 11.46
N GLN A 11 4.23 -16.05 11.74
CA GLN A 11 3.56 -17.31 11.43
C GLN A 11 2.16 -17.01 10.90
N GLY A 12 1.90 -17.38 9.65
CA GLY A 12 0.58 -17.28 9.05
C GLY A 12 -0.16 -18.61 9.07
N PHE A 13 -1.46 -18.52 9.31
CA PHE A 13 -2.43 -19.58 9.10
C PHE A 13 -3.50 -19.05 8.15
N ILE A 14 -3.91 -19.87 7.18
CA ILE A 14 -4.95 -19.52 6.20
C ILE A 14 -5.92 -20.68 6.06
N GLU A 15 -7.12 -20.40 5.56
CA GLU A 15 -8.10 -21.43 5.23
C GLU A 15 -7.74 -22.10 3.89
N ASP A 16 -7.82 -23.43 3.83
CA ASP A 16 -7.75 -24.19 2.58
C ASP A 16 -9.04 -24.06 1.75
N ALA A 17 -9.09 -24.75 0.60
CA ALA A 17 -10.26 -24.70 -0.28
C ALA A 17 -11.55 -25.24 0.36
N GLU A 18 -11.43 -26.06 1.42
CA GLU A 18 -12.54 -26.62 2.18
C GLU A 18 -12.88 -25.79 3.43
N GLY A 19 -12.19 -24.66 3.64
CA GLY A 19 -12.40 -23.77 4.78
C GLY A 19 -11.72 -24.24 6.07
N ARG A 20 -10.78 -25.20 6.00
CA ARG A 20 -10.03 -25.66 7.17
C ARG A 20 -8.80 -24.81 7.36
N LEU A 21 -8.52 -24.43 8.60
CA LEU A 21 -7.31 -23.71 8.94
C LEU A 21 -6.07 -24.59 8.69
N ARG A 22 -5.10 -24.08 7.94
CA ARG A 22 -3.81 -24.70 7.66
C ARG A 22 -2.67 -23.72 7.85
N LEU A 23 -1.47 -24.26 8.01
CA LEU A 23 -0.25 -23.47 7.99
C LEU A 23 0.00 -22.91 6.59
N GLN A 24 0.57 -21.71 6.52
CA GLN A 24 1.15 -21.22 5.27
C GLN A 24 2.42 -21.98 4.88
N SER A 25 2.67 -22.16 3.58
CA SER A 25 3.94 -22.68 3.03
C SER A 25 5.09 -21.68 3.24
N ASP A 26 6.32 -22.06 2.86
CA ASP A 26 7.46 -21.13 2.94
C ASP A 26 7.26 -19.92 2.02
N GLU A 27 6.83 -20.16 0.78
CA GLU A 27 6.56 -19.13 -0.23
C GLU A 27 5.47 -18.15 0.24
N GLU A 28 4.39 -18.69 0.80
CA GLU A 28 3.28 -17.90 1.35
C GLU A 28 3.73 -17.02 2.53
N HIS A 29 4.65 -17.50 3.37
CA HIS A 29 5.23 -16.75 4.48
C HIS A 29 6.15 -15.62 4.02
N ARG A 30 6.95 -15.84 2.97
CA ARG A 30 7.93 -14.85 2.50
C ARG A 30 7.27 -13.55 2.06
N TYR A 31 6.02 -13.59 1.64
CA TYR A 31 5.27 -12.37 1.36
C TYR A 31 5.24 -11.43 2.58
N CYS A 32 5.03 -11.96 3.79
CA CYS A 32 5.00 -11.16 5.02
C CYS A 32 6.38 -10.56 5.34
N MET A 33 7.46 -11.33 5.07
CA MET A 33 8.82 -10.93 5.40
C MET A 33 9.32 -9.74 4.58
N GLY A 34 8.78 -9.52 3.37
CA GLY A 34 9.11 -8.33 2.58
C GLY A 34 8.86 -7.03 3.36
N CYS A 35 7.71 -6.95 4.04
CA CYS A 35 7.35 -5.77 4.83
C CYS A 35 7.93 -5.80 6.25
N HIS A 36 8.03 -6.97 6.88
CA HIS A 36 8.45 -7.10 8.28
C HIS A 36 9.97 -7.34 8.48
N SER A 37 10.79 -7.30 7.43
CA SER A 37 12.25 -7.41 7.58
C SER A 37 13.01 -6.15 7.16
N GLY A 38 12.56 -5.46 6.10
CA GLY A 38 13.38 -4.43 5.44
C GLY A 38 12.74 -3.06 5.32
N LEU A 39 11.48 -2.87 5.77
CA LEU A 39 10.84 -1.55 5.69
C LEU A 39 11.31 -0.65 6.82
N GLY A 40 11.99 0.44 6.45
CA GLY A 40 12.47 1.47 7.38
C GLY A 40 11.36 2.38 7.93
N VAL A 41 10.15 2.34 7.35
CA VAL A 41 9.01 3.18 7.74
C VAL A 41 7.99 2.34 8.53
N THR A 42 8.42 1.82 9.67
CA THR A 42 7.57 1.10 10.65
C THR A 42 7.75 1.67 12.05
N VAL A 43 6.77 1.46 12.93
CA VAL A 43 6.92 1.75 14.37
C VAL A 43 7.05 0.41 15.05
N ASP A 44 8.20 0.11 15.65
CA ASP A 44 8.48 -1.19 16.31
C ASP A 44 8.14 -2.42 15.44
N GLN A 45 8.40 -2.36 14.13
CA GLN A 45 8.08 -3.41 13.15
C GLN A 45 6.57 -3.72 12.98
N THR A 46 5.70 -2.81 13.45
CA THR A 46 4.25 -2.90 13.31
C THR A 46 3.68 -1.72 12.52
N PHE A 47 2.52 -1.98 11.92
CA PHE A 47 1.68 -0.99 11.23
C PHE A 47 0.41 -0.66 12.04
N ALA A 48 0.30 -1.19 13.26
CA ALA A 48 -0.92 -1.09 14.03
C ALA A 48 -1.17 0.36 14.50
N PHE A 49 -2.38 0.86 14.21
CA PHE A 49 -2.96 2.10 14.75
C PHE A 49 -2.25 3.43 14.44
N VAL A 50 -1.11 3.42 13.75
CA VAL A 50 -0.34 4.60 13.33
C VAL A 50 -1.08 5.58 12.40
N ARG A 51 -2.00 5.06 11.56
CA ARG A 51 -2.88 5.84 10.66
C ARG A 51 -4.32 5.96 11.16
N LYS A 52 -4.56 5.56 12.40
CA LYS A 52 -5.89 5.68 13.01
C LYS A 52 -6.24 7.15 13.20
N LEU A 53 -7.50 7.53 12.98
CA LEU A 53 -7.98 8.87 13.28
C LEU A 53 -7.75 9.25 14.77
N PRO A 54 -7.50 10.53 15.09
CA PRO A 54 -7.36 10.98 16.47
C PRO A 54 -8.62 10.78 17.31
N GLY A 55 -8.44 10.68 18.64
CA GLY A 55 -9.52 10.65 19.61
C GLY A 55 -10.46 9.44 19.47
N ALA A 56 -11.73 9.63 19.85
CA ALA A 56 -12.73 8.57 19.85
C ALA A 56 -13.08 8.05 18.45
N GLY A 57 -12.98 8.89 17.41
CA GLY A 57 -13.27 8.51 16.02
C GLY A 57 -12.34 7.42 15.49
N GLY A 58 -11.12 7.34 16.01
CA GLY A 58 -10.20 6.25 15.70
C GLY A 58 -10.57 4.89 16.29
N TRP A 59 -11.32 4.87 17.40
CA TRP A 59 -11.70 3.64 18.12
C TRP A 59 -13.07 3.13 17.65
N ALA A 60 -13.22 3.01 16.33
CA ALA A 60 -14.42 2.53 15.66
C ALA A 60 -14.06 1.75 14.39
N VAL A 61 -15.04 1.07 13.80
CA VAL A 61 -14.92 0.58 12.43
C VAL A 61 -14.69 1.78 11.52
N GLN A 62 -13.57 1.81 10.81
CA GLN A 62 -13.16 2.95 10.01
C GLN A 62 -13.86 2.95 8.66
N ASP A 63 -14.15 4.16 8.18
CA ASP A 63 -14.63 4.46 6.83
C ASP A 63 -13.69 5.49 6.23
N LEU A 64 -13.32 5.33 4.95
CA LEU A 64 -12.40 6.25 4.29
C LEU A 64 -13.06 7.58 3.93
N ARG A 65 -14.40 7.63 3.86
CA ARG A 65 -15.15 8.84 3.51
C ARG A 65 -14.88 9.95 4.53
N GLY A 66 -14.56 11.14 4.03
CA GLY A 66 -14.24 12.30 4.84
C GLY A 66 -12.92 12.21 5.60
N ILE A 67 -12.08 11.19 5.37
CA ILE A 67 -10.71 11.19 5.87
C ILE A 67 -9.87 12.06 4.94
N PRO A 68 -9.18 13.11 5.43
CA PRO A 68 -8.28 13.91 4.62
C PRO A 68 -6.97 13.17 4.35
N ASP A 69 -6.29 13.55 3.26
CA ASP A 69 -4.91 13.14 2.97
C ASP A 69 -3.95 13.87 3.92
N ALA A 70 -3.82 13.35 5.14
CA ALA A 70 -2.96 13.91 6.15
C ALA A 70 -1.48 13.67 5.81
N PRO A 71 -0.60 14.67 6.00
CA PRO A 71 0.83 14.50 5.76
C PRO A 71 1.45 13.56 6.80
N GLN A 72 2.57 12.92 6.44
CA GLN A 72 3.45 12.27 7.42
C GLN A 72 4.05 13.33 8.37
N LEU A 73 4.46 12.92 9.58
CA LEU A 73 5.19 13.83 10.47
C LEU A 73 6.42 14.41 9.77
N GLY A 74 6.59 15.73 9.85
CA GLY A 74 7.69 16.43 9.18
C GLY A 74 7.41 16.80 7.71
N HIS A 75 6.32 16.31 7.11
CA HIS A 75 5.91 16.66 5.76
C HIS A 75 4.81 17.74 5.78
N SER A 76 4.76 18.54 4.71
CA SER A 76 3.66 19.48 4.46
C SER A 76 2.64 18.96 3.45
N LYS A 77 3.06 18.04 2.57
CA LYS A 77 2.23 17.39 1.55
C LYS A 77 1.60 16.13 2.13
N GLY A 78 0.34 15.87 1.78
CA GLY A 78 -0.39 14.66 2.16
C GLY A 78 0.39 13.37 1.84
N GLU A 79 0.20 12.33 2.66
CA GLU A 79 0.89 11.05 2.50
C GLU A 79 0.62 10.43 1.12
N ILE A 80 -0.64 10.41 0.68
CA ILE A 80 -1.03 9.81 -0.60
C ILE A 80 -0.47 10.65 -1.75
N ALA A 81 -0.57 11.97 -1.68
CA ALA A 81 0.05 12.85 -2.67
C ALA A 81 1.57 12.63 -2.79
N THR A 82 2.27 12.48 -1.66
CA THR A 82 3.71 12.17 -1.62
C THR A 82 4.01 10.79 -2.24
N TYR A 83 3.22 9.76 -1.92
CA TYR A 83 3.36 8.43 -2.53
C TYR A 83 3.20 8.49 -4.06
N LEU A 84 2.12 9.11 -4.54
CA LEU A 84 1.81 9.22 -5.96
C LEU A 84 2.93 9.93 -6.73
N GLU A 85 3.52 10.98 -6.14
CA GLU A 85 4.65 11.72 -6.73
C GLU A 85 5.91 10.88 -6.81
N ARG A 86 6.29 10.19 -5.72
CA ARG A 86 7.53 9.39 -5.65
C ARG A 86 7.46 8.16 -6.55
N VAL A 87 6.32 7.46 -6.54
CA VAL A 87 6.12 6.21 -7.29
C VAL A 87 5.84 6.50 -8.76
N GLY A 88 5.10 7.56 -9.08
CA GLY A 88 4.67 7.87 -10.45
C GLY A 88 3.55 6.94 -10.93
N GLY A 89 2.69 6.47 -10.03
CA GLY A 89 1.58 5.57 -10.32
C GLY A 89 0.72 5.31 -9.08
N GLY A 90 -0.34 4.54 -9.24
CA GLY A 90 -1.29 4.20 -8.16
C GLY A 90 -1.13 2.81 -7.54
N ASP A 91 -0.04 2.11 -7.88
CA ASP A 91 0.37 0.82 -7.33
C ASP A 91 1.84 0.56 -7.66
N GLU A 92 2.40 -0.50 -7.05
CA GLU A 92 3.82 -0.89 -7.11
C GLU A 92 4.28 -1.26 -8.53
N PHE A 93 3.33 -1.64 -9.40
CA PHE A 93 3.60 -2.01 -10.79
C PHE A 93 3.23 -0.90 -11.79
N ARG A 94 2.74 0.25 -11.30
CA ARG A 94 2.10 1.32 -12.09
C ARG A 94 1.08 0.75 -13.09
N ALA A 95 0.20 -0.14 -12.64
CA ALA A 95 -0.75 -0.87 -13.47
C ALA A 95 -2.20 -0.39 -13.34
N ASN A 96 -2.49 0.49 -12.38
CA ASN A 96 -3.82 1.02 -12.10
C ASN A 96 -4.21 2.06 -13.15
N ALA A 97 -4.83 1.59 -14.24
CA ALA A 97 -5.26 2.43 -15.36
C ALA A 97 -6.20 3.57 -14.94
N GLU A 98 -7.08 3.37 -13.95
CA GLU A 98 -7.99 4.43 -13.48
C GLU A 98 -7.24 5.54 -12.75
N VAL A 99 -6.23 5.20 -11.94
CA VAL A 99 -5.38 6.21 -11.29
C VAL A 99 -4.49 6.90 -12.32
N LEU A 100 -3.90 6.17 -13.25
CA LEU A 100 -3.08 6.76 -14.32
C LEU A 100 -3.87 7.75 -15.18
N GLN A 101 -5.09 7.38 -15.58
CA GLN A 101 -5.94 8.26 -16.37
C GLN A 101 -6.38 9.52 -15.60
N ARG A 102 -6.73 9.38 -14.32
CA ARG A 102 -7.22 10.49 -13.49
C ARG A 102 -6.11 11.42 -13.03
N LEU A 103 -5.02 10.85 -12.51
CA LEU A 103 -4.00 11.58 -11.76
C LEU A 103 -2.68 11.71 -12.53
N PHE A 104 -2.50 11.01 -13.66
CA PHE A 104 -1.31 11.09 -14.50
C PHE A 104 -1.62 11.28 -16.01
N PRO A 105 -2.55 12.16 -16.41
CA PRO A 105 -2.99 12.27 -17.80
C PRO A 105 -1.87 12.67 -18.78
N SER A 106 -0.83 13.36 -18.28
CA SER A 106 0.37 13.75 -19.03
C SER A 106 1.57 12.83 -18.80
N GLY A 107 1.39 11.71 -18.07
CA GLY A 107 2.48 10.86 -17.59
C GLY A 107 3.18 11.37 -16.32
N HIS A 108 2.78 12.55 -15.82
CA HIS A 108 3.23 13.12 -14.55
C HIS A 108 2.05 13.40 -13.64
N LEU A 109 2.30 13.43 -12.33
CA LEU A 109 1.24 13.68 -11.33
C LEU A 109 0.58 15.04 -11.57
N ALA A 110 -0.73 15.04 -11.76
CA ALA A 110 -1.56 16.24 -11.79
C ALA A 110 -1.77 16.73 -10.34
N ALA A 111 -0.77 17.44 -9.79
CA ALA A 111 -0.78 17.87 -8.39
C ALA A 111 -2.04 18.66 -8.00
N THR A 112 -2.52 19.56 -8.87
CA THR A 112 -3.77 20.32 -8.63
C THR A 112 -5.00 19.42 -8.51
N GLU A 113 -5.05 18.33 -9.27
CA GLU A 113 -6.15 17.36 -9.24
C GLU A 113 -6.14 16.57 -7.93
N VAL A 114 -4.95 16.22 -7.42
CA VAL A 114 -4.78 15.57 -6.11
C VAL A 114 -5.13 16.53 -4.98
N ASP A 115 -4.61 17.75 -5.01
CA ASP A 115 -4.85 18.77 -3.98
C ASP A 115 -6.33 19.13 -3.88
N SER A 116 -7.06 19.16 -5.00
CA SER A 116 -8.53 19.40 -5.00
C SER A 116 -9.33 18.30 -4.27
N LYS A 117 -8.73 17.12 -4.08
CA LYS A 117 -9.35 15.92 -3.46
C LYS A 117 -8.82 15.61 -2.08
N ARG A 118 -7.86 16.39 -1.56
CA ARG A 118 -7.18 16.12 -0.28
C ARG A 118 -8.11 16.07 0.93
N ALA A 119 -9.33 16.59 0.84
CA ALA A 119 -10.31 16.54 1.93
C ALA A 119 -10.99 15.17 2.08
N ASP A 120 -10.94 14.31 1.06
CA ASP A 120 -11.52 12.97 1.10
C ASP A 120 -10.68 12.00 0.25
N ILE A 121 -9.90 11.16 0.94
CA ILE A 121 -9.01 10.18 0.30
C ILE A 121 -9.75 9.18 -0.59
N THR A 122 -11.07 8.99 -0.43
CA THR A 122 -11.83 8.09 -1.31
C THR A 122 -11.72 8.49 -2.77
N ALA A 123 -11.64 9.79 -3.06
CA ALA A 123 -11.48 10.29 -4.41
C ALA A 123 -10.10 9.95 -5.01
N LEU A 124 -9.10 9.69 -4.17
CA LEU A 124 -7.74 9.31 -4.57
C LEU A 124 -7.57 7.78 -4.68
N VAL A 125 -8.12 7.02 -3.73
CA VAL A 125 -7.80 5.59 -3.57
C VAL A 125 -8.89 4.63 -4.00
N LEU A 126 -10.17 5.03 -3.97
CA LEU A 126 -11.24 4.09 -4.32
C LEU A 126 -11.26 3.84 -5.84
N PRO A 127 -11.41 2.56 -6.25
CA PRO A 127 -11.65 2.22 -7.65
C PRO A 127 -13.09 2.57 -8.04
N SER A 128 -13.35 2.67 -9.34
CA SER A 128 -14.72 2.67 -9.83
C SER A 128 -15.44 1.37 -9.45
N ARG A 129 -16.77 1.39 -9.44
CA ARG A 129 -17.58 0.18 -9.23
C ARG A 129 -17.22 -0.93 -10.22
N ALA A 130 -16.98 -0.59 -11.49
CA ALA A 130 -16.64 -1.57 -12.52
C ALA A 130 -15.31 -2.26 -12.21
N ARG A 131 -14.26 -1.48 -11.89
CA ARG A 131 -12.96 -2.02 -11.50
C ARG A 131 -13.02 -2.79 -10.20
N ALA A 132 -13.77 -2.33 -9.20
CA ALA A 132 -13.98 -3.05 -7.95
C ALA A 132 -14.54 -4.46 -8.20
N LEU A 133 -15.55 -4.59 -9.08
CA LEU A 133 -16.12 -5.89 -9.43
C LEU A 133 -15.10 -6.79 -10.15
N GLN A 134 -14.29 -6.24 -11.05
CA GLN A 134 -13.22 -7.00 -11.72
C GLN A 134 -12.17 -7.48 -10.71
N LEU A 135 -11.74 -6.63 -9.77
CA LEU A 135 -10.78 -6.99 -8.72
C LEU A 135 -11.35 -8.08 -7.81
N ASN A 136 -12.63 -7.99 -7.45
CA ASN A 136 -13.31 -9.04 -6.68
C ASN A 136 -13.36 -10.37 -7.43
N GLN A 137 -13.56 -10.36 -8.75
CA GLN A 137 -13.51 -11.57 -9.57
C GLN A 137 -12.10 -12.17 -9.62
N ALA A 138 -11.07 -11.34 -9.81
CA ALA A 138 -9.67 -11.78 -9.80
C ALA A 138 -9.27 -12.35 -8.44
N TYR A 139 -9.62 -11.67 -7.35
CA TYR A 139 -9.39 -12.15 -5.99
C TYR A 139 -10.10 -13.48 -5.71
N ARG A 140 -11.36 -13.62 -6.15
CA ARG A 140 -12.09 -14.89 -6.03
C ARG A 140 -11.41 -16.03 -6.79
N ALA A 141 -10.83 -15.77 -7.96
CA ALA A 141 -10.07 -16.78 -8.70
C ALA A 141 -8.79 -17.20 -7.95
N LEU A 142 -8.08 -16.24 -7.35
CA LEU A 142 -6.92 -16.49 -6.48
C LEU A 142 -7.28 -17.37 -5.27
N VAL A 143 -8.33 -17.00 -4.53
CA VAL A 143 -8.78 -17.77 -3.36
C VAL A 143 -9.19 -19.19 -3.74
N ARG A 144 -9.86 -19.37 -4.88
CA ARG A 144 -10.28 -20.70 -5.36
C ARG A 144 -9.12 -21.57 -5.82
N SER A 145 -8.08 -20.98 -6.39
CA SER A 145 -6.92 -21.75 -6.85
C SER A 145 -6.04 -22.21 -5.70
N GLN A 146 -6.07 -21.49 -4.56
CA GLN A 146 -5.17 -21.72 -3.42
C GLN A 146 -3.68 -21.64 -3.78
N ARG A 147 -3.34 -21.07 -4.95
CA ARG A 147 -1.97 -20.95 -5.45
C ARG A 147 -1.27 -19.69 -4.96
N PHE A 148 -1.34 -19.45 -3.64
CA PHE A 148 -0.68 -18.31 -3.03
C PHE A 148 0.85 -18.45 -3.01
N ASP A 149 1.37 -19.65 -3.25
CA ASP A 149 2.78 -19.93 -3.53
C ASP A 149 3.29 -19.16 -4.77
N LEU A 150 2.39 -18.81 -5.70
CA LEU A 150 2.69 -18.02 -6.89
C LEU A 150 2.48 -16.51 -6.69
N GLY A 151 2.16 -16.08 -5.46
CA GLY A 151 1.79 -14.70 -5.14
C GLY A 151 0.31 -14.55 -4.80
N ARG A 152 -0.04 -13.38 -4.23
CA ARG A 152 -1.40 -13.10 -3.73
C ARG A 152 -2.00 -11.78 -4.22
N ASP A 153 -1.37 -11.16 -5.22
CA ASP A 153 -1.84 -9.91 -5.79
C ASP A 153 -3.01 -10.13 -6.77
N ALA A 154 -4.08 -9.37 -6.61
CA ALA A 154 -5.24 -9.40 -7.50
C ALA A 154 -5.00 -8.49 -8.73
N LEU A 155 -4.34 -9.02 -9.75
CA LEU A 155 -4.01 -8.29 -10.98
C LEU A 155 -5.08 -8.52 -12.06
N LEU A 156 -5.50 -7.46 -12.76
CA LEU A 156 -6.49 -7.54 -13.85
C LEU A 156 -5.88 -7.85 -15.22
N GLY A 157 -4.56 -7.98 -15.29
CA GLY A 157 -3.85 -8.22 -16.54
C GLY A 157 -2.35 -8.31 -16.31
N ARG A 158 -1.60 -8.45 -17.40
CA ARG A 158 -0.14 -8.54 -17.35
C ARG A 158 0.46 -7.20 -16.90
N VAL A 159 1.21 -7.24 -15.80
CA VAL A 159 2.02 -6.10 -15.34
C VAL A 159 3.26 -5.96 -16.21
N ARG A 160 3.68 -4.71 -16.45
CA ARG A 160 4.83 -4.37 -17.29
C ARG A 160 6.06 -3.97 -16.49
N ASN A 161 5.88 -3.32 -15.35
CA ASN A 161 6.97 -2.87 -14.48
C ASN A 161 7.32 -3.95 -13.46
N VAL A 162 7.76 -5.11 -13.96
CA VAL A 162 8.22 -6.23 -13.14
C VAL A 162 9.42 -6.87 -13.83
N HIS A 163 10.44 -7.24 -13.06
CA HIS A 163 11.57 -7.97 -13.59
C HIS A 163 11.19 -9.43 -13.84
N SER A 164 11.55 -9.97 -15.01
CA SER A 164 11.37 -11.40 -15.31
C SER A 164 12.37 -12.30 -14.58
N GLU A 165 13.51 -11.73 -14.20
CA GLU A 165 14.58 -12.37 -13.46
C GLU A 165 15.22 -11.34 -12.54
N ILE A 166 15.57 -11.75 -11.32
CA ILE A 166 16.27 -10.90 -10.35
C ILE A 166 17.72 -11.36 -10.28
N VAL A 167 18.64 -10.45 -10.61
CA VAL A 167 20.07 -10.62 -10.37
C VAL A 167 20.43 -9.73 -9.19
N ASN A 168 21.00 -10.32 -8.13
CA ASN A 168 21.40 -9.56 -6.95
C ASN A 168 22.44 -8.50 -7.32
N GLY A 169 22.22 -7.26 -6.88
CA GLY A 169 23.06 -6.11 -7.21
C GLY A 169 22.42 -4.80 -6.75
N SER A 170 22.96 -3.69 -7.27
CA SER A 170 22.39 -2.35 -7.04
C SER A 170 20.98 -2.26 -7.65
N THR A 171 20.06 -1.61 -6.93
CA THR A 171 18.71 -1.29 -7.43
C THR A 171 18.70 -0.02 -8.31
N GLU A 172 19.83 0.68 -8.43
CA GLU A 172 19.97 1.97 -9.12
C GLU A 172 19.06 3.09 -8.57
N LEU A 173 18.39 2.88 -7.42
CA LEU A 173 17.57 3.91 -6.80
C LEU A 173 18.43 5.08 -6.31
N GLY A 174 19.63 4.82 -5.80
CA GLY A 174 20.57 5.86 -5.36
C GLY A 174 21.07 6.72 -6.52
N THR A 175 21.44 6.10 -7.63
CA THR A 175 21.95 6.80 -8.83
C THR A 175 20.85 7.60 -9.53
N THR A 176 19.59 7.18 -9.40
CA THR A 176 18.42 7.87 -9.97
C THR A 176 17.78 8.90 -9.04
N GLY A 177 18.33 9.13 -7.83
CA GLY A 177 17.77 10.07 -6.85
C GLY A 177 16.38 9.65 -6.34
N ARG A 178 16.10 8.35 -6.31
CA ARG A 178 14.82 7.76 -5.85
C ARG A 178 14.93 7.07 -4.50
N VAL A 179 15.96 7.40 -3.72
CA VAL A 179 16.07 7.04 -2.31
C VAL A 179 15.53 8.20 -1.49
N PHE A 180 14.57 7.91 -0.62
CA PHE A 180 13.97 8.87 0.29
C PHE A 180 14.15 8.36 1.71
N ASP A 181 14.70 9.19 2.59
CA ASP A 181 15.06 8.89 3.98
C ASP A 181 14.19 9.66 4.99
N ASP A 182 13.22 10.43 4.50
CA ASP A 182 12.36 11.32 5.26
C ASP A 182 10.98 10.72 5.57
N GLY A 183 10.75 9.45 5.24
CA GLY A 183 9.45 8.80 5.39
C GLY A 183 9.13 8.45 6.84
N GLU A 184 7.93 8.81 7.30
CA GLU A 184 7.45 8.52 8.65
C GLU A 184 6.08 7.85 8.60
N LEU A 185 5.88 6.82 9.43
CA LEU A 185 4.64 6.05 9.42
C LEU A 185 3.50 6.79 10.15
N ARG A 186 3.86 7.73 11.03
CA ARG A 186 2.92 8.54 11.81
C ARG A 186 2.44 9.73 10.99
N LEU A 187 1.14 10.00 11.06
CA LEU A 187 0.52 11.14 10.37
C LEU A 187 0.41 12.36 11.29
N SER A 188 0.58 13.53 10.71
CA SER A 188 0.34 14.82 11.34
C SER A 188 -1.13 15.22 11.15
N TRP A 189 -1.99 14.71 12.03
CA TRP A 189 -3.42 15.04 12.01
C TRP A 189 -3.73 16.49 12.43
N ASP A 190 -2.79 17.14 13.11
CA ASP A 190 -2.97 18.46 13.73
C ASP A 190 -2.96 19.64 12.74
N ALA A 191 -2.75 19.39 11.45
CA ALA A 191 -2.75 20.44 10.42
C ALA A 191 -4.11 21.18 10.29
N GLU A 192 -5.20 20.66 10.86
CA GLU A 192 -6.51 21.32 10.89
C GLU A 192 -6.91 21.87 12.26
N THR A 193 -6.30 21.41 13.36
CA THR A 193 -6.71 21.78 14.73
C THR A 193 -6.21 23.15 15.19
N GLN A 194 -5.27 23.77 14.47
CA GLN A 194 -4.72 25.10 14.82
C GLN A 194 -5.57 26.29 14.36
N SER A 195 -6.77 26.04 13.79
CA SER A 195 -7.66 27.09 13.26
C SER A 195 -9.02 27.18 13.94
N ARG A 196 -9.18 26.63 15.16
CA ARG A 196 -10.38 26.84 15.98
C ARG A 196 -10.05 27.39 17.36
#